data_AF-A0A0F2JA13-F1
#
_entry.id   AF-A0A0F2JA13-F1
#
_cell.length_a   1.000
_cell.length_b   1.000
_cell.length_c   1.000
_cell.angle_alpha   90.00
_cell.angle_beta   90.00
_cell.angle_gamma   90.00
#
_symmetry.space_group_name_H-M   'P 1'
#
loop_
_entity.id
_entity.type
_entity.pdbx_description
1 polymer ?
#
loop_
_entity_poly.entity_id
_entity_poly.type
_entity_poly.pdbx_seq_one_letter_code
_entity_poly.pdbx_strand_id
1 'polypeptide(L)'
;MDSLPCKGCKGLCCGPVPINIKELKNIKKKIKEMPFKKRLELENQHRYYGTCIFYDLDNDLCGIHGVRPSICRAFGHYNNLICFKKPEASKGLNWDVPEKPIGILSEDFTWKDFK
;
A
#
# COMPACT_ATOMS: atom_id res chain seq x y z
N MET A 1 6.60 -14.27 -5.23
CA MET A 1 6.45 -12.96 -4.55
C MET A 1 6.52 -13.22 -3.08
N ASP A 2 7.39 -12.53 -2.35
CA ASP A 2 7.45 -12.67 -0.89
C ASP A 2 6.11 -12.29 -0.26
N SER A 3 5.70 -13.02 0.77
CA SER A 3 4.45 -12.76 1.48
C SER A 3 4.46 -11.38 2.11
N LEU A 4 3.38 -10.61 1.95
CA LEU A 4 3.22 -9.33 2.63
C LEU A 4 3.31 -9.53 4.15
N PRO A 5 4.04 -8.67 4.89
CA PRO A 5 3.97 -8.66 6.35
C PRO A 5 2.53 -8.35 6.85
N CYS A 6 1.72 -7.74 5.99
CA CYS A 6 0.32 -7.44 6.24
C CYS A 6 -0.64 -8.63 6.04
N LYS A 7 -0.17 -9.80 5.58
CA LYS A 7 -1.03 -10.97 5.37
C LYS A 7 -1.67 -11.38 6.70
N GLY A 8 -3.00 -11.46 6.75
CA GLY A 8 -3.79 -11.71 7.95
C GLY A 8 -4.06 -10.47 8.81
N CYS A 9 -3.69 -9.27 8.34
CA CYS A 9 -3.98 -8.00 9.02
C CYS A 9 -5.09 -7.20 8.35
N LYS A 10 -5.64 -7.68 7.23
CA LYS A 10 -6.72 -7.00 6.48
C LYS A 10 -6.42 -5.53 6.14
N GLY A 11 -5.14 -5.18 5.99
CA GLY A 11 -4.72 -3.81 5.67
C GLY A 11 -5.02 -2.75 6.74
N LEU A 12 -5.32 -3.14 7.98
CA LEU A 12 -5.72 -2.21 9.07
C LEU A 12 -4.67 -1.15 9.42
N CYS A 13 -3.40 -1.39 9.11
CA CYS A 13 -2.30 -0.45 9.36
C CYS A 13 -1.77 0.22 8.08
N CYS A 14 -2.48 0.13 6.96
CA CYS A 14 -2.10 0.75 5.69
C CYS A 14 -2.45 2.25 5.63
N GLY A 15 -2.07 3.00 6.68
CA GLY A 15 -2.43 4.40 6.95
C GLY A 15 -1.98 5.42 5.90
N PRO A 16 -1.84 6.72 6.25
CA PRO A 16 -1.37 7.71 5.30
C PRO A 16 0.04 7.37 4.85
N VAL A 17 0.18 7.04 3.57
CA VAL A 17 1.46 6.62 2.97
C VAL A 17 1.99 7.77 2.12
N PRO A 18 3.14 8.38 2.49
CA PRO A 18 3.76 9.38 1.64
C PRO A 18 4.18 8.76 0.30
N ILE A 19 4.00 9.52 -0.78
CA ILE A 19 4.42 9.13 -2.13
C ILE A 19 5.29 10.21 -2.77
N ASN A 20 6.30 9.79 -3.53
CA ASN A 20 7.07 10.67 -4.39
C ASN A 20 6.48 10.75 -5.81
N ILE A 21 7.07 11.61 -6.65
CA ILE A 21 6.57 11.84 -8.02
C ILE A 21 6.66 10.61 -8.93
N LYS A 22 7.67 9.78 -8.72
CA LYS A 22 7.86 8.55 -9.50
C LYS A 22 6.82 7.50 -9.12
N GLU A 23 6.55 7.35 -7.83
CA GLU A 23 5.51 6.47 -7.28
C GLU A 23 4.12 6.90 -7.74
N LEU A 24 3.79 8.19 -7.66
CA LEU A 24 2.53 8.74 -8.16
C LEU A 24 2.30 8.35 -9.63
N LYS A 25 3.30 8.56 -10.50
CA LYS A 25 3.22 8.21 -11.93
C LYS A 25 3.03 6.71 -12.15
N ASN A 26 3.77 5.88 -11.42
CA ASN A 26 3.70 4.43 -11.53
C ASN A 26 2.35 3.87 -11.06
N ILE A 27 1.80 4.42 -9.98
CA ILE A 27 0.50 4.01 -9.44
C ILE A 27 -0.62 4.43 -10.40
N LYS A 28 -0.60 5.66 -10.93
CA LYS A 28 -1.55 6.11 -11.97
C LYS A 28 -1.52 5.20 -13.19
N LYS A 29 -0.33 4.83 -13.68
CA LYS A 29 -0.18 3.87 -14.77
C LYS A 29 -0.77 2.51 -14.40
N LYS A 30 -0.49 2.01 -13.20
CA LYS A 30 -0.99 0.72 -12.73
C LYS A 30 -2.52 0.66 -12.61
N ILE A 31 -3.15 1.75 -12.19
CA ILE A 31 -4.62 1.85 -12.12
C ILE A 31 -5.22 1.79 -13.52
N LYS A 32 -4.65 2.50 -14.49
CA LYS A 32 -5.10 2.45 -15.90
C LYS A 32 -4.98 1.05 -16.51
N GLU A 33 -3.93 0.32 -16.15
CA GLU A 33 -3.72 -1.08 -16.57
C GLU A 33 -4.57 -2.09 -15.78
N MET A 34 -5.22 -1.66 -14.69
CA MET A 34 -6.02 -2.54 -13.85
C MET A 34 -7.35 -2.88 -14.56
N PRO A 35 -7.70 -4.17 -14.71
CA PRO A 35 -8.97 -4.57 -15.31
C PRO A 35 -10.15 -3.89 -14.61
N PHE A 36 -11.13 -3.42 -15.36
CA PHE A 36 -12.30 -2.72 -14.81
C PHE A 36 -13.02 -3.57 -13.74
N LYS A 37 -13.19 -4.86 -14.00
CA LYS A 37 -13.75 -5.82 -13.02
C LYS A 37 -13.00 -5.75 -11.68
N LYS A 38 -11.67 -5.68 -11.72
CA LYS A 38 -10.85 -5.65 -10.49
C LYS A 38 -10.99 -4.34 -9.72
N ARG A 39 -11.09 -3.22 -10.44
CA ARG A 39 -11.37 -1.90 -9.84
C ARG A 39 -12.72 -1.92 -9.13
N LEU A 40 -13.75 -2.45 -9.79
CA LEU A 40 -15.10 -2.57 -9.24
C LEU A 40 -15.16 -3.52 -8.02
N GLU A 41 -14.46 -4.65 -8.07
CA GLU A 41 -14.33 -5.56 -6.92
C GLU A 41 -13.73 -4.84 -5.71
N LEU A 42 -12.62 -4.11 -5.89
CA LEU A 42 -11.98 -3.35 -4.81
C LEU A 42 -12.87 -2.25 -4.22
N GLU A 43 -13.62 -1.53 -5.06
CA GLU A 43 -14.51 -0.45 -4.63
C GLU A 43 -15.69 -0.97 -3.79
N ASN A 44 -16.22 -2.15 -4.11
CA ASN A 44 -17.39 -2.72 -3.45
C ASN A 44 -17.08 -3.55 -2.18
N GLN A 45 -15.82 -3.66 -1.77
CA GLN A 45 -15.45 -4.36 -0.54
C GLN A 45 -15.92 -3.59 0.71
N HIS A 46 -16.42 -4.31 1.72
CA HIS A 46 -16.71 -3.72 3.03
C HIS A 46 -15.39 -3.41 3.76
N ARG A 47 -15.03 -2.12 3.84
CA ARG A 47 -13.73 -1.68 4.38
C ARG A 47 -13.81 -1.23 5.82
N TYR A 48 -12.78 -1.59 6.59
CA TYR A 48 -12.52 -1.01 7.90
C TYR A 48 -11.85 0.35 7.74
N TYR A 49 -12.10 1.26 8.70
CA TYR A 49 -11.42 2.56 8.74
C TYR A 49 -9.90 2.41 8.70
N GLY A 50 -9.24 3.27 7.91
CA GLY A 50 -7.78 3.23 7.72
C GLY A 50 -7.28 2.19 6.71
N THR A 51 -8.17 1.37 6.11
CA THR A 51 -7.77 0.42 5.07
C THR A 51 -7.55 1.15 3.73
N CYS A 52 -6.35 1.02 3.16
CA CYS A 52 -6.03 1.57 1.85
C CYS A 52 -6.96 1.03 0.75
N ILE A 53 -7.38 1.89 -0.19
CA ILE A 53 -8.26 1.53 -1.31
C ILE A 53 -7.69 0.44 -2.23
N PHE A 54 -6.37 0.28 -2.26
CA PHE A 54 -5.68 -0.73 -3.05
C PHE A 54 -5.54 -2.06 -2.34
N TYR A 55 -5.90 -2.16 -1.05
CA TYR A 55 -5.90 -3.43 -0.34
C TYR A 55 -7.12 -4.23 -0.76
N ASP A 56 -6.88 -5.45 -1.20
CA ASP A 56 -7.89 -6.45 -1.51
C ASP A 56 -8.16 -7.27 -0.25
N LEU A 57 -9.29 -7.01 0.40
CA LEU A 57 -9.68 -7.64 1.66
C LEU A 57 -10.06 -9.11 1.49
N ASP A 58 -10.62 -9.48 0.34
CA ASP A 58 -11.12 -10.83 0.09
C ASP A 58 -9.95 -11.80 -0.18
N ASN A 59 -8.93 -11.33 -0.87
CA ASN A 59 -7.77 -12.13 -1.26
C ASN A 59 -6.50 -11.83 -0.43
N ASP A 60 -6.61 -10.90 0.51
CA ASP A 60 -5.55 -10.51 1.44
C ASP A 60 -4.24 -10.09 0.73
N LEU A 61 -4.40 -9.25 -0.29
CA LEU A 61 -3.32 -8.82 -1.19
C LEU A 61 -3.38 -7.33 -1.53
N CYS A 62 -2.32 -6.78 -2.12
CA CYS A 62 -2.29 -5.40 -2.58
C CYS A 62 -2.51 -5.34 -4.09
N GLY A 63 -3.56 -4.67 -4.55
CA GLY A 63 -3.89 -4.49 -5.98
C GLY A 63 -2.81 -3.74 -6.77
N ILE A 64 -1.95 -2.97 -6.08
CA ILE A 64 -0.79 -2.28 -6.66
C ILE A 64 0.55 -2.88 -6.20
N HIS A 65 0.59 -4.17 -5.81
CA HIS A 65 1.76 -4.81 -5.20
C HIS A 65 3.10 -4.48 -5.88
N GLY A 66 3.16 -4.54 -7.21
CA GLY A 66 4.36 -4.31 -8.00
C GLY A 66 4.85 -2.85 -8.04
N VAL A 67 3.97 -1.89 -7.73
CA VAL A 67 4.29 -0.45 -7.72
C VAL A 67 4.04 0.20 -6.36
N ARG A 68 4.03 -0.60 -5.29
CA ARG A 68 3.88 -0.11 -3.91
C ARG A 68 4.86 1.03 -3.64
N PRO A 69 4.48 2.05 -2.86
CA PRO A 69 5.45 3.03 -2.37
C PRO A 69 6.62 2.36 -1.65
N SER A 70 7.78 2.98 -1.70
CA SER A 70 9.03 2.53 -1.07
C SER A 70 8.85 2.26 0.42
N ILE A 71 8.15 3.14 1.13
CA ILE A 71 7.81 2.94 2.54
C ILE A 71 6.93 1.69 2.77
N CYS A 72 5.99 1.38 1.87
CA CYS A 72 5.19 0.15 1.96
C CYS A 72 5.99 -1.13 1.67
N ARG A 73 7.09 -1.03 0.91
CA ARG A 73 8.04 -2.14 0.71
C ARG A 73 8.99 -2.29 1.90
N ALA A 74 9.32 -1.20 2.57
CA ALA A 74 10.19 -1.18 3.74
C ALA A 74 9.47 -1.61 5.03
N PHE A 75 8.17 -1.34 5.14
CA PHE A 75 7.38 -1.67 6.33
C PHE A 75 7.53 -3.14 6.76
N GLY A 76 7.81 -3.36 8.04
CA GLY A 76 8.07 -4.67 8.64
C GLY A 76 9.51 -5.17 8.54
N HIS A 77 10.41 -4.44 7.87
CA HIS A 77 11.80 -4.86 7.66
C HIS A 77 12.85 -3.94 8.31
N TYR A 78 12.46 -2.76 8.80
CA TYR A 78 13.36 -1.74 9.37
C TYR A 78 12.91 -1.32 10.78
N ASN A 79 13.86 -0.88 11.60
CA ASN A 79 13.65 -0.61 13.03
C ASN A 79 12.71 0.58 13.30
N ASN A 80 12.66 1.54 12.39
CA ASN A 80 11.72 2.67 12.47
C ASN A 80 10.41 2.41 11.71
N LEU A 81 10.22 1.22 11.13
CA LEU A 81 9.02 0.80 10.41
C LEU A 81 8.58 -0.60 10.86
N ILE A 82 8.57 -0.84 12.18
CA ILE A 82 8.27 -2.14 12.76
C ILE A 82 6.81 -2.54 12.53
N CYS A 83 6.58 -3.79 12.15
CA CYS A 83 5.24 -4.39 12.19
C CYS A 83 4.98 -4.93 13.60
N PHE A 84 3.97 -4.41 14.30
CA PHE A 84 3.66 -4.83 15.67
C PHE A 84 3.28 -6.32 15.80
N LYS A 85 2.79 -6.97 14.73
CA LYS A 85 2.48 -8.40 14.73
C LYS A 85 3.72 -9.30 14.59
N LYS A 86 4.81 -8.76 14.05
CA LYS A 86 6.07 -9.49 13.79
C LYS A 86 7.26 -8.57 14.04
N PRO A 87 7.46 -8.08 15.28
CA PRO A 87 8.56 -7.17 15.60
C PRO A 87 9.94 -7.78 15.29
N GLU A 88 10.08 -9.09 15.41
CA GLU A 88 11.28 -9.87 15.14
C GLU A 88 11.72 -9.87 13.66
N ALA A 89 10.86 -9.46 12.73
CA ALA A 89 11.19 -9.39 11.30
C ALA A 89 12.08 -8.19 10.93
N SER A 90 12.25 -7.23 11.84
CA SER A 90 13.09 -6.05 11.62
C SER A 90 14.58 -6.40 11.58
N LYS A 91 15.31 -5.88 10.59
CA LYS A 91 16.71 -6.28 10.31
C LYS A 91 17.79 -5.38 10.94
N GLY A 92 17.49 -4.63 11.99
CA GLY A 92 18.51 -3.84 12.70
C GLY A 92 18.97 -2.56 11.98
N LEU A 93 18.42 -2.24 10.81
CA LEU A 93 18.69 -1.02 10.05
C LEU A 93 17.48 -0.06 10.12
N ASN A 94 17.75 1.25 10.05
CA ASN A 94 16.71 2.27 9.87
C ASN A 94 16.46 2.53 8.39
N TRP A 95 15.21 2.81 8.04
CA TRP A 95 14.83 3.22 6.70
C TRP A 95 14.86 4.74 6.61
N ASP A 96 15.54 5.25 5.59
CA ASP A 96 15.55 6.67 5.25
C ASP A 96 14.63 6.95 4.06
N VAL A 97 14.05 8.14 4.06
CA VAL A 97 13.15 8.58 2.99
C VAL A 97 13.99 8.83 1.72
N PRO A 98 13.78 8.08 0.62
CA PRO A 98 14.65 8.18 -0.55
C PRO A 98 14.45 9.48 -1.33
N GLU A 99 13.25 10.06 -1.31
CA GLU A 99 12.89 11.27 -2.06
C GLU A 99 11.83 12.08 -1.31
N LYS A 100 11.79 13.40 -1.53
CA LYS A 100 10.80 14.29 -0.92
C LYS A 100 9.36 13.85 -1.29
N PRO A 101 8.47 13.62 -0.31
CA PRO A 101 7.07 13.34 -0.58
C PRO A 101 6.38 14.53 -1.28
N ILE A 102 5.49 14.23 -2.22
CA ILE A 102 4.66 15.22 -2.91
C ILE A 102 3.17 15.09 -2.56
N GLY A 103 2.81 14.06 -1.79
CA GLY A 103 1.43 13.72 -1.49
C GLY A 103 1.30 12.49 -0.61
N ILE A 104 0.05 12.07 -0.37
CA ILE A 104 -0.36 10.97 0.49
C ILE A 104 -1.26 10.02 -0.32
N LEU A 105 -0.86 8.75 -0.42
CA LEU A 105 -1.53 7.71 -1.21
C LEU A 105 -3.05 7.62 -0.97
N SER A 106 -3.47 7.71 0.30
CA SER A 106 -4.87 7.58 0.70
C SER A 106 -5.71 8.84 0.46
N GLU A 107 -5.08 9.96 0.11
CA GLU A 107 -5.74 11.23 -0.20
C GLU A 107 -5.71 11.52 -1.70
N ASP A 108 -4.57 11.27 -2.34
CA ASP A 108 -4.35 11.51 -3.77
C ASP A 108 -5.03 10.50 -4.69
N PHE A 109 -5.40 9.33 -4.15
CA PHE A 109 -6.11 8.30 -4.89
C PHE A 109 -7.42 7.95 -4.19
N THR A 110 -8.49 8.02 -4.96
CA THR A 110 -9.86 7.82 -4.51
C THR A 110 -10.59 6.86 -5.45
N TRP A 111 -11.83 6.52 -5.11
CA TRP A 111 -12.71 5.74 -6.01
C TRP A 111 -12.98 6.45 -7.34
N LYS A 112 -12.78 7.77 -7.45
CA LYS A 112 -12.90 8.49 -8.71
C LYS A 112 -11.80 8.09 -9.71
N ASP A 113 -10.62 7.72 -9.22
CA ASP A 113 -9.50 7.27 -10.05
C ASP A 113 -9.73 5.88 -10.62
N PHE A 114 -10.73 5.15 -10.13
CA PHE A 114 -11.11 3.82 -10.61
C PHE A 114 -12.10 3.86 -11.77
N LYS A 115 -12.54 5.05 -12.20
CA LYS A 115 -13.46 5.24 -13.32
C LYS A 115 -12.69 5.32 -14.63
#